data_AF-A0A7V5PMY2-F1
#
_entry.id   AF-A0A7V5PMY2-F1
#
_cell.length_a   1.000
_cell.length_b   1.000
_cell.length_c   1.000
_cell.angle_alpha   90.00
_cell.angle_beta   90.00
_cell.angle_gamma   90.00
#
_symmetry.space_group_name_H-M   'P 1'
#
loop_
_entity.id
_entity.type
_entity.pdbx_description
1 polymer ?
#
loop_
_entity_poly.entity_id
_entity_poly.type
_entity_poly.pdbx_seq_one_letter_code
_entity_poly.pdbx_strand_id
1 'polypeptide(L)'
;MWFSKLFKKKKKKQSLDQSPGGMHNVWSYLPNARFGIFRRVLLSLLLITIIPVIILGVYTYNTINTVGSEIIDQTERTLNRKTRDALELQAVLTAKSVEEFLRRCEKDLLFLESLPRRPDIYLNFNRNNQGEIWIRTGTNKNPGQIHKRIPLYKEIAFVDRNGNEKIKIKNGRLVPPSELKNVKDPKNTTYRCERYFEKTINLPPGGIYVSHLNSFYVTRQEQLQGAERIDDAIEGKRVDGVIRFSTPVYRNGKRIGIVVLGLDHRHLMEFTQHIQPIQKKQVVFPSYYSGNYAFMFDDQGWIITHPKFWDIR
;
A
#
# COMPACT_ATOMS: atom_id res chain seq x y z
N MET A 1 -17.98 49.31 -5.33
CA MET A 1 -17.92 48.68 -4.00
C MET A 1 -16.47 48.30 -3.73
N TRP A 2 -15.61 49.23 -3.29
CA TRP A 2 -15.32 49.55 -1.87
C TRP A 2 -15.05 48.27 -1.03
N PHE A 3 -13.87 47.98 -0.45
CA PHE A 3 -12.58 48.68 -0.38
C PHE A 3 -11.49 47.64 -0.05
N SER A 4 -10.36 47.67 -0.76
CA SER A 4 -9.12 46.96 -0.40
C SER A 4 -8.09 47.93 0.19
N LYS A 5 -7.41 47.49 1.26
CA LYS A 5 -6.04 47.85 1.68
C LYS A 5 -5.59 49.31 1.47
N LEU A 6 -5.39 50.03 2.58
CA LEU A 6 -4.42 51.14 2.68
C LEU A 6 -3.93 51.30 4.13
N PHE A 7 -2.70 51.66 4.48
CA PHE A 7 -1.44 51.83 3.73
C PHE A 7 -0.29 52.00 4.75
N LYS A 8 0.93 51.72 4.28
CA LYS A 8 2.21 52.00 4.93
C LYS A 8 2.83 53.18 4.18
N LYS A 9 3.14 54.32 4.82
CA LYS A 9 4.40 55.11 4.67
C LYS A 9 4.29 56.60 5.04
N LYS A 10 5.26 57.00 5.86
CA LYS A 10 6.19 58.16 5.78
C LYS A 10 5.67 59.53 5.31
N LYS A 11 5.69 60.46 6.28
CA LYS A 11 5.72 61.93 6.13
C LYS A 11 7.10 62.46 5.67
N LYS A 12 7.07 63.50 4.83
CA LYS A 12 8.01 64.63 4.68
C LYS A 12 7.26 65.66 3.79
N LYS A 13 7.30 66.98 3.86
CA LYS A 13 7.60 68.09 4.80
C LYS A 13 7.29 69.36 3.94
N GLN A 14 7.10 70.52 4.59
CA GLN A 14 6.99 71.90 4.02
C GLN A 14 5.59 72.34 3.57
N SER A 15 5.15 73.59 3.72
CA SER A 15 5.44 74.75 4.60
C SER A 15 4.65 75.92 4.00
N LEU A 16 4.09 76.81 4.83
CA LEU A 16 3.77 78.24 4.61
C LEU A 16 2.46 78.55 5.34
N ASP A 17 2.21 79.68 6.00
CA ASP A 17 2.99 80.75 6.62
C ASP A 17 1.94 81.65 7.32
N GLN A 18 2.41 82.44 8.28
CA GLN A 18 1.83 83.69 8.83
C GLN A 18 1.09 83.66 10.19
N SER A 19 1.80 84.29 11.14
CA SER A 19 1.56 84.63 12.55
C SER A 19 0.65 85.88 12.71
N PRO A 20 0.45 86.47 13.93
CA PRO A 20 0.67 85.96 15.30
C PRO A 20 -0.55 86.16 16.22
N GLY A 21 -0.71 85.29 17.23
CA GLY A 21 -1.65 85.56 18.32
C GLY A 21 -1.50 84.57 19.47
N GLY A 22 -0.95 85.03 20.59
CA GLY A 22 -1.10 84.40 21.90
C GLY A 22 -0.13 83.24 22.18
N MET A 23 1.00 83.56 22.82
CA MET A 23 1.76 82.57 23.58
C MET A 23 0.95 82.11 24.79
N HIS A 24 0.50 80.85 24.81
CA HIS A 24 0.27 80.13 26.06
C HIS A 24 0.81 78.70 25.95
N ASN A 25 1.83 78.43 26.77
CA ASN A 25 2.50 77.16 26.95
C ASN A 25 1.53 76.07 27.44
N VAL A 26 1.44 74.95 26.72
CA VAL A 26 0.59 73.77 27.06
C VAL A 26 1.38 72.70 27.84
N TRP A 27 2.49 73.07 28.51
CA TRP A 27 3.30 72.15 29.32
C TRP A 27 3.06 72.29 30.83
N SER A 28 1.81 72.34 31.26
CA SER A 28 1.45 72.46 32.69
C SER A 28 0.36 71.51 33.18
N TYR A 29 0.29 70.28 32.65
CA TYR A 29 -0.54 69.20 33.21
C TYR A 29 0.25 67.94 33.60
N LEU A 30 1.44 68.14 34.17
CA LEU A 30 2.00 67.15 35.10
C LEU A 30 1.99 67.81 36.48
N PRO A 31 1.09 67.42 37.40
CA PRO A 31 1.16 67.93 38.75
C PRO A 31 2.53 67.56 39.34
N ASN A 32 3.25 68.58 39.80
CA ASN A 32 4.41 68.45 40.67
C ASN A 32 3.97 67.72 41.94
N ALA A 33 4.03 66.39 41.91
CA ALA A 33 3.63 65.55 43.00
C ALA A 33 4.67 65.70 44.12
N ARG A 34 4.34 66.52 45.12
CA ARG A 34 4.99 66.49 46.44
C ARG A 34 5.02 65.04 46.91
N PHE A 35 6.21 64.52 47.22
CA PHE A 35 6.41 63.18 47.75
C PHE A 35 5.85 63.06 49.18
N GLY A 36 4.53 62.96 49.30
CA GLY A 36 3.84 62.70 50.55
C GLY A 36 4.01 61.23 50.97
N ILE A 37 3.98 60.99 52.29
CA ILE A 37 4.06 59.67 52.92
C ILE A 37 3.09 58.68 52.26
N PHE A 38 1.89 59.15 51.89
CA PHE A 38 0.88 58.36 51.20
C PHE A 38 1.36 57.71 49.91
N ARG A 39 2.13 58.41 49.06
CA ARG A 39 2.65 57.86 47.80
C ARG A 39 3.75 56.82 48.04
N ARG A 40 4.55 56.98 49.09
CA ARG A 40 5.57 55.99 49.50
C ARG A 40 4.91 54.72 50.02
N VAL A 41 3.90 54.85 50.88
CA VAL A 41 3.12 53.71 51.39
C VAL A 41 2.39 53.00 50.25
N LEU A 42 1.79 53.75 49.31
CA LEU A 42 1.13 53.20 48.13
C LEU A 42 2.10 52.42 47.24
N LEU A 43 3.31 52.95 46.98
CA LEU A 43 4.33 52.27 46.19
C LEU A 43 4.84 50.99 46.87
N SER A 44 5.03 51.01 48.19
CA SER A 44 5.42 49.82 48.96
C SER A 44 4.36 48.73 48.90
N LEU A 45 3.07 49.10 49.02
CA LEU A 45 1.94 48.17 48.90
C LEU A 45 1.87 47.55 47.49
N LEU A 46 2.07 48.39 46.46
CA LEU A 46 2.08 47.97 45.05
C LEU A 46 3.22 46.98 44.78
N LEU A 47 4.43 47.27 45.26
CA LEU A 47 5.59 46.40 45.10
C LEU A 47 5.39 45.03 45.77
N ILE A 48 4.80 44.99 46.97
CA ILE A 48 4.51 43.75 47.70
C ILE A 48 3.52 42.87 46.92
N THR A 49 2.57 43.46 46.20
CA THR A 49 1.59 42.69 45.41
C THR A 49 2.12 42.27 44.03
N ILE A 50 2.94 43.10 43.39
CA ILE A 50 3.43 42.84 42.03
C ILE A 50 4.57 41.82 42.02
N ILE A 51 5.50 41.89 42.98
CA ILE A 51 6.67 41.01 43.00
C ILE A 51 6.28 39.53 43.02
N PRO A 52 5.35 39.05 43.87
CA PRO A 52 4.89 37.68 43.87
C PRO A 52 4.24 37.27 42.54
N VAL A 53 3.48 38.17 41.91
CA VAL A 53 2.80 37.90 40.63
C VAL A 53 3.81 37.79 39.49
N ILE A 54 4.84 38.63 39.45
CA ILE A 54 5.91 38.54 38.46
C ILE A 54 6.71 37.25 38.66
N ILE A 55 7.07 36.90 39.90
CA ILE A 55 7.78 35.65 40.21
C ILE A 55 6.94 34.44 39.77
N LEU A 56 5.64 34.45 40.09
CA LEU A 56 4.72 33.41 39.65
C LEU A 56 4.66 33.34 38.12
N GLY A 57 4.55 34.48 37.44
CA GLY A 57 4.51 34.56 35.98
C GLY A 57 5.77 34.03 35.30
N VAL A 58 6.95 34.36 35.82
CA VAL A 58 8.24 33.86 35.31
C VAL A 58 8.38 32.36 35.58
N TYR A 59 7.99 31.91 36.78
CA TYR A 59 8.00 30.49 37.14
C TYR A 59 7.07 29.70 36.20
N THR A 60 5.84 30.14 36.03
CA THR A 60 4.85 29.54 35.12
C THR A 60 5.33 29.55 33.67
N TYR A 61 5.95 30.63 33.19
CA TYR A 61 6.48 30.71 31.83
C TYR A 61 7.61 29.69 31.60
N ASN A 62 8.55 29.57 32.53
CA ASN A 62 9.65 28.61 32.44
C ASN A 62 9.15 27.16 32.56
N THR A 63 8.20 26.89 33.45
CA THR A 63 7.60 25.55 33.59
C THR A 63 6.80 25.15 32.35
N ILE A 64 5.97 26.03 31.78
CA ILE A 64 5.15 25.71 30.58
C ILE A 64 6.02 25.42 29.36
N ASN A 65 7.10 26.19 29.15
CA ASN A 65 7.98 25.98 27.99
C ASN A 65 8.80 24.68 28.07
N THR A 66 9.07 24.19 29.27
CA THR A 66 9.85 22.97 29.51
C THR A 66 8.96 21.72 29.59
N VAL A 67 7.78 21.83 30.22
CA VAL A 67 6.80 20.74 30.36
C VAL A 67 5.95 20.56 29.11
N GLY A 68 5.63 21.66 28.39
CA GLY A 68 4.83 21.61 27.18
C GLY A 68 5.54 20.92 26.00
N SER A 69 6.84 21.18 25.83
CA SER A 69 7.65 20.53 24.78
C SER A 69 7.89 19.05 25.07
N GLU A 70 8.16 18.69 26.33
CA GLU A 70 8.40 17.30 26.73
C GLU A 70 7.13 16.43 26.68
N ILE A 71 5.96 16.95 27.05
CA ILE A 71 4.68 16.21 26.96
C ILE A 71 4.26 16.02 25.50
N ILE A 72 4.45 17.02 24.63
CA ILE A 72 4.16 16.90 23.20
C ILE A 72 5.10 15.85 22.57
N ASP A 73 6.39 15.92 22.86
CA ASP A 73 7.39 14.98 22.35
C ASP A 73 7.15 13.54 22.84
N GLN A 74 6.82 13.33 24.12
CA GLN A 74 6.54 12.00 24.67
C GLN A 74 5.23 11.40 24.13
N THR A 75 4.22 12.25 23.89
CA THR A 75 2.94 11.84 23.28
C THR A 75 3.13 11.48 21.81
N GLU A 76 3.89 12.29 21.07
CA GLU A 76 4.25 12.00 19.67
C GLU A 76 5.08 10.73 19.55
N ARG A 77 6.10 10.53 20.39
CA ARG A 77 6.92 9.31 20.41
C ARG A 77 6.10 8.06 20.76
N THR A 78 5.19 8.15 21.72
CA THR A 78 4.35 7.01 22.12
C THR A 78 3.33 6.67 21.03
N LEU A 79 2.72 7.67 20.40
CA LEU A 79 1.81 7.49 19.28
C LEU A 79 2.53 6.90 18.05
N ASN A 80 3.71 7.43 17.72
CA ASN A 80 4.53 6.93 16.62
C ASN A 80 4.99 5.49 16.86
N ARG A 81 5.39 5.14 18.09
CA ARG A 81 5.72 3.75 18.45
C ARG A 81 4.51 2.83 18.25
N LYS A 82 3.35 3.17 18.81
CA LYS A 82 2.13 2.37 18.64
C LYS A 82 1.73 2.18 17.17
N THR A 83 1.87 3.22 16.34
CA THR A 83 1.60 3.13 14.90
C THR A 83 2.60 2.22 14.20
N ARG A 84 3.90 2.34 14.50
CA ARG A 84 4.93 1.45 13.95
C ARG A 84 4.70 0.00 14.33
N ASP A 85 4.42 -0.27 15.61
CA ASP A 85 4.15 -1.62 16.11
C ASP A 85 2.92 -2.23 15.40
N ALA A 86 1.87 -1.42 15.17
CA ALA A 86 0.69 -1.86 14.43
C ALA A 86 0.97 -2.16 12.95
N LEU A 87 1.79 -1.33 12.29
CA LEU A 87 2.22 -1.54 10.90
C LEU A 87 3.08 -2.79 10.76
N GLU A 88 4.02 -3.00 11.69
CA GLU A 88 4.87 -4.19 11.74
C GLU A 88 4.04 -5.44 11.97
N LEU A 89 3.13 -5.42 12.95
CA LEU A 89 2.21 -6.52 13.21
C LEU A 89 1.35 -6.83 11.97
N GLN A 90 0.83 -5.80 11.29
CA GLN A 90 0.05 -6.00 10.07
C GLN A 90 0.88 -6.64 8.96
N ALA A 91 2.14 -6.21 8.78
CA ALA A 91 3.05 -6.82 7.81
C ALA A 91 3.32 -8.29 8.15
N VAL A 92 3.59 -8.61 9.41
CA VAL A 92 3.81 -10.00 9.88
C VAL A 92 2.57 -10.86 9.67
N LEU A 93 1.38 -10.37 10.02
CA LEU A 93 0.12 -11.11 9.84
C LEU A 93 -0.19 -11.32 8.35
N THR A 94 0.08 -10.32 7.51
CA THR A 94 -0.10 -10.44 6.06
C THR A 94 0.86 -11.48 5.48
N ALA A 95 2.13 -11.45 5.87
CA ALA A 95 3.14 -12.43 5.46
C ALA A 95 2.76 -13.85 5.89
N LYS A 96 2.28 -14.03 7.13
CA LYS A 96 1.80 -15.32 7.63
C LYS A 96 0.60 -15.84 6.83
N SER A 97 -0.34 -14.95 6.50
CA SER A 97 -1.52 -15.31 5.69
C SER A 97 -1.12 -15.76 4.28
N VAL A 98 -0.12 -15.10 3.70
CA VAL A 98 0.48 -15.49 2.41
C VAL A 98 1.19 -16.84 2.52
N GLU A 99 1.97 -17.08 3.58
CA GLU A 99 2.64 -18.36 3.83
C GLU A 99 1.61 -19.50 3.92
N GLU A 100 0.57 -19.35 4.73
CA GLU A 100 -0.50 -20.34 4.89
C GLU A 100 -1.21 -20.63 3.56
N PHE A 101 -1.42 -19.60 2.75
CA PHE A 101 -2.01 -19.72 1.42
C PHE A 101 -1.11 -20.46 0.42
N LEU A 102 0.20 -20.18 0.40
CA LEU A 102 1.14 -20.88 -0.47
C LEU A 102 1.31 -22.34 -0.03
N ARG A 103 1.35 -22.62 1.28
CA ARG A 103 1.35 -23.99 1.82
C ARG A 103 0.07 -24.75 1.47
N ARG A 104 -1.08 -24.07 1.40
CA ARG A 104 -2.31 -24.68 0.89
C ARG A 104 -2.14 -25.07 -0.58
N CYS A 105 -1.54 -24.22 -1.41
CA CYS A 105 -1.28 -24.55 -2.81
C CYS A 105 -0.34 -25.76 -2.98
N GLU A 106 0.65 -25.92 -2.11
CA GLU A 106 1.51 -27.13 -2.06
C GLU A 106 0.69 -28.39 -1.75
N LYS A 107 -0.21 -28.32 -0.76
CA LYS A 107 -1.10 -29.44 -0.42
C LYS A 107 -2.04 -29.79 -1.57
N ASP A 108 -2.61 -28.78 -2.21
CA ASP A 108 -3.50 -28.94 -3.36
C ASP A 108 -2.76 -29.58 -4.56
N LEU A 109 -1.48 -29.24 -4.76
CA LEU A 109 -0.60 -29.88 -5.75
C LEU A 109 -0.39 -31.36 -5.46
N LEU A 110 -0.03 -31.71 -4.22
CA LEU A 110 0.19 -33.10 -3.82
C LEU A 110 -1.11 -33.92 -3.88
N PHE A 111 -2.25 -33.31 -3.55
CA PHE A 111 -3.54 -33.94 -3.77
C PHE A 111 -3.79 -34.21 -5.26
N LEU A 112 -3.55 -33.24 -6.14
CA LEU A 112 -3.68 -33.42 -7.59
C LEU A 112 -2.75 -34.53 -8.14
N GLU A 113 -1.53 -34.65 -7.61
CA GLU A 113 -0.57 -35.73 -7.97
C GLU A 113 -1.15 -37.12 -7.72
N SER A 114 -1.85 -37.29 -6.59
CA SER A 114 -2.50 -38.55 -6.21
C SER A 114 -3.72 -38.91 -7.08
N LEU A 115 -4.33 -37.93 -7.76
CA LEU A 115 -5.54 -38.16 -8.55
C LEU A 115 -5.28 -38.97 -9.83
N PRO A 116 -6.29 -39.72 -10.33
CA PRO A 116 -6.19 -40.37 -11.62
C PRO A 116 -5.99 -39.34 -12.75
N ARG A 117 -5.12 -39.68 -13.70
CA ARG A 117 -4.75 -38.80 -14.84
C ARG A 117 -5.86 -38.83 -15.89
N ARG A 118 -6.99 -38.21 -15.57
CA ARG A 118 -8.17 -38.10 -16.43
C ARG A 118 -8.62 -36.63 -16.60
N PRO A 119 -8.99 -36.20 -17.81
CA PRO A 119 -9.41 -34.82 -18.06
C PRO A 119 -10.58 -34.32 -17.21
N ASP A 120 -11.59 -35.17 -16.98
CA ASP A 120 -12.78 -34.83 -16.19
C ASP A 120 -12.45 -34.56 -14.72
N ILE A 121 -11.53 -35.34 -14.15
CA ILE A 121 -11.08 -35.18 -12.76
C ILE A 121 -10.32 -33.85 -12.60
N TYR A 122 -9.45 -33.51 -13.55
CA TYR A 122 -8.67 -32.27 -13.51
C TYR A 122 -9.58 -31.04 -13.67
N LEU A 123 -10.59 -31.15 -14.54
CA LEU A 123 -11.59 -30.10 -14.70
C LEU A 123 -12.43 -29.92 -13.43
N ASN A 124 -12.86 -31.00 -12.78
CA ASN A 124 -13.60 -30.94 -11.52
C ASN A 124 -12.73 -30.37 -10.39
N PHE A 125 -11.46 -30.77 -10.28
CA PHE A 125 -10.51 -30.17 -9.36
C PHE A 125 -10.40 -28.66 -9.58
N ASN A 126 -10.32 -28.20 -10.83
CA ASN A 126 -10.28 -26.76 -11.14
C ASN A 126 -11.55 -26.03 -10.68
N ARG A 127 -12.73 -26.61 -10.92
CA ARG A 127 -14.03 -26.03 -10.56
C ARG A 127 -14.25 -25.95 -9.06
N ASN A 128 -13.74 -26.92 -8.31
CA ASN A 128 -13.86 -26.96 -6.84
C ASN A 128 -12.84 -26.05 -6.13
N ASN A 129 -11.73 -25.72 -6.81
CA ASN A 129 -10.72 -24.81 -6.29
C ASN A 129 -10.94 -23.39 -6.84
N GLN A 130 -11.76 -22.61 -6.14
CA GLN A 130 -12.03 -21.22 -6.44
C GLN A 130 -11.61 -20.32 -5.29
N GLY A 131 -11.15 -19.12 -5.63
CA GLY A 131 -10.92 -18.02 -4.71
C GLY A 131 -11.86 -16.85 -5.03
N GLU A 132 -12.24 -16.11 -4.00
CA GLU A 132 -12.93 -14.84 -4.16
C GLU A 132 -11.90 -13.73 -4.36
N ILE A 133 -12.18 -12.82 -5.29
CA ILE A 133 -11.41 -11.61 -5.52
C ILE A 133 -12.33 -10.39 -5.48
N TRP A 134 -11.87 -9.29 -4.89
CA TRP A 134 -12.58 -8.01 -4.87
C TRP A 134 -12.01 -7.06 -5.92
N ILE A 135 -12.77 -6.78 -6.98
CA ILE A 135 -12.26 -6.03 -8.13
C ILE A 135 -13.12 -4.82 -8.49
N ARG A 136 -12.45 -3.78 -8.99
CA ARG A 136 -13.08 -2.66 -9.70
C ARG A 136 -13.70 -3.18 -11.01
N THR A 137 -14.91 -2.72 -11.32
CA THR A 137 -15.67 -2.99 -12.56
C THR A 137 -16.28 -1.70 -13.09
N GLY A 138 -17.03 -1.77 -14.18
CA GLY A 138 -17.69 -0.62 -14.80
C GLY A 138 -16.75 0.14 -15.75
N THR A 139 -16.93 1.45 -15.82
CA THR A 139 -16.13 2.34 -16.68
C THR A 139 -15.42 3.39 -15.85
N ASN A 140 -14.45 4.09 -16.43
CA ASN A 140 -13.76 5.20 -15.75
C ASN A 140 -14.74 6.31 -15.31
N LYS A 141 -15.90 6.46 -15.99
CA LYS A 141 -16.95 7.44 -15.64
C LYS A 141 -17.94 6.94 -14.60
N ASN A 142 -18.23 5.65 -14.59
CA ASN A 142 -19.17 5.01 -13.66
C ASN A 142 -18.49 3.80 -13.01
N PRO A 143 -17.67 4.03 -11.97
CA PRO A 143 -16.91 2.99 -11.30
C PRO A 143 -17.85 2.09 -10.48
N GLY A 144 -17.64 0.78 -10.57
CA GLY A 144 -18.28 -0.22 -9.73
C GLY A 144 -17.25 -1.11 -9.04
N GLN A 145 -17.73 -1.94 -8.11
CA GLN A 145 -16.91 -2.95 -7.45
C GLN A 145 -17.72 -4.22 -7.23
N ILE A 146 -17.10 -5.39 -7.42
CA ILE A 146 -17.76 -6.68 -7.22
C ILE A 146 -16.83 -7.65 -6.51
N HIS A 147 -17.39 -8.51 -5.67
CA HIS A 147 -16.72 -9.74 -5.25
C HIS A 147 -17.03 -10.83 -6.27
N LYS A 148 -15.99 -11.45 -6.83
CA LYS A 148 -16.12 -12.47 -7.87
C LYS A 148 -15.37 -13.71 -7.47
N ARG A 149 -16.01 -14.88 -7.61
CA ARG A 149 -15.29 -16.15 -7.56
C ARG A 149 -14.67 -16.48 -8.90
N ILE A 150 -13.36 -16.74 -8.89
CA ILE A 150 -12.59 -17.20 -10.05
C ILE A 150 -11.81 -18.47 -9.68
N PRO A 151 -11.40 -19.29 -10.65
CA PRO A 151 -10.51 -20.42 -10.37
C PRO A 151 -9.25 -19.97 -9.63
N LEU A 152 -8.86 -20.72 -8.59
CA LEU A 152 -7.62 -20.50 -7.86
C LEU A 152 -6.41 -20.76 -8.79
N TYR A 153 -6.51 -21.84 -9.56
CA TYR A 153 -5.53 -22.22 -10.55
C TYR A 153 -6.06 -21.87 -11.94
N LYS A 154 -5.50 -20.85 -12.60
CA LYS A 154 -5.89 -20.53 -13.98
C LYS A 154 -5.45 -21.60 -14.97
N GLU A 155 -4.43 -22.36 -14.63
CA GLU A 155 -3.94 -23.48 -15.45
C GLU A 155 -3.62 -24.70 -14.60
N ILE A 156 -3.94 -25.88 -15.13
CA ILE A 156 -3.60 -27.17 -14.52
C ILE A 156 -3.11 -28.09 -15.63
N ALA A 157 -1.99 -28.78 -15.45
CA ALA A 157 -1.47 -29.67 -16.47
C ALA A 157 -0.95 -30.99 -15.90
N PHE A 158 -1.09 -32.06 -16.67
CA PHE A 158 -0.27 -33.26 -16.57
C PHE A 158 0.62 -33.34 -17.82
N VAL A 159 1.92 -33.48 -17.59
CA VAL A 159 2.96 -33.49 -18.63
C VAL A 159 3.71 -34.81 -18.54
N ASP A 160 3.90 -35.51 -19.65
CA ASP A 160 4.64 -36.77 -19.68
C ASP A 160 6.16 -36.58 -19.47
N ARG A 161 6.90 -37.69 -19.36
CA ARG A 161 8.37 -37.66 -19.17
C ARG A 161 9.15 -36.98 -20.30
N ASN A 162 8.55 -36.84 -21.47
CA ASN A 162 9.16 -36.24 -22.66
C ASN A 162 8.84 -34.75 -22.78
N GLY A 163 8.03 -34.20 -21.86
CA GLY A 163 7.62 -32.81 -21.84
C GLY A 163 6.32 -32.54 -22.60
N ASN A 164 5.62 -33.55 -23.11
CA ASN A 164 4.35 -33.32 -23.81
C ASN A 164 3.21 -33.20 -22.81
N GLU A 165 2.45 -32.11 -22.90
CA GLU A 165 1.18 -31.99 -22.21
C GLU A 165 0.23 -33.12 -22.68
N LYS A 166 -0.38 -33.82 -21.71
CA LYS A 166 -1.40 -34.85 -21.97
C LYS A 166 -2.78 -34.41 -21.51
N ILE A 167 -2.82 -33.59 -20.47
CA ILE A 167 -4.03 -32.97 -19.95
C ILE A 167 -3.67 -31.52 -19.65
N LYS A 168 -4.49 -30.59 -20.11
CA LYS A 168 -4.34 -29.17 -19.79
C LYS A 168 -5.71 -28.56 -19.58
N ILE A 169 -5.92 -27.96 -18.41
CA ILE A 169 -7.05 -27.08 -18.12
C ILE A 169 -6.51 -25.66 -18.17
N LYS A 170 -7.23 -24.76 -18.85
CA LYS A 170 -6.94 -23.34 -18.92
C LYS A 170 -8.23 -22.55 -18.76
N ASN A 171 -8.25 -21.62 -17.80
CA ASN A 171 -9.39 -20.76 -17.49
C ASN A 171 -10.72 -21.54 -17.35
N GLY A 172 -10.70 -22.66 -16.62
CA GLY A 172 -11.89 -23.49 -16.38
C GLY A 172 -12.35 -24.34 -17.57
N ARG A 173 -11.54 -24.48 -18.62
CA ARG A 173 -11.84 -25.27 -19.82
C ARG A 173 -10.74 -26.27 -20.12
N LEU A 174 -11.12 -27.43 -20.64
CA LEU A 174 -10.17 -28.42 -21.15
C LEU A 174 -9.60 -27.92 -22.48
N VAL A 175 -8.28 -27.93 -22.61
CA VAL A 175 -7.58 -27.61 -23.86
C VAL A 175 -7.65 -28.84 -24.79
N PRO A 176 -8.02 -28.66 -26.07
CA PRO A 176 -8.13 -29.79 -27.00
C PRO A 176 -6.76 -30.39 -27.32
N PRO A 177 -6.68 -31.69 -27.68
CA PRO A 177 -5.42 -32.36 -27.98
C PRO A 177 -4.54 -31.68 -29.05
N SER A 178 -5.15 -31.01 -30.03
CA SER A 178 -4.47 -30.27 -31.09
C SER A 178 -3.68 -29.05 -30.62
N GLU A 179 -4.01 -28.52 -29.43
CA GLU A 179 -3.37 -27.34 -28.85
C GLU A 179 -2.36 -27.68 -27.74
N LEU A 180 -2.25 -28.96 -27.35
CA LEU A 180 -1.29 -29.41 -26.36
C LEU A 180 0.13 -29.29 -26.89
N LYS A 181 1.04 -28.81 -26.04
CA LYS A 181 2.41 -28.48 -26.45
C LYS A 181 3.45 -29.31 -25.73
N ASN A 182 4.66 -29.31 -26.28
CA ASN A 182 5.83 -29.81 -25.57
C ASN A 182 6.46 -28.68 -24.75
N VAL A 183 6.28 -28.71 -23.44
CA VAL A 183 6.74 -27.68 -22.49
C VAL A 183 8.18 -27.89 -22.00
N LYS A 184 8.91 -28.84 -22.60
CA LYS A 184 10.37 -28.94 -22.41
C LYS A 184 11.09 -27.76 -23.05
N ASP A 185 10.57 -27.25 -24.17
CA ASP A 185 11.02 -25.98 -24.75
C ASP A 185 10.29 -24.82 -24.06
N PRO A 186 11.00 -23.91 -23.37
CA PRO A 186 10.40 -22.74 -22.73
C PRO A 186 9.52 -21.92 -23.67
N LYS A 187 9.81 -21.84 -24.98
CA LYS A 187 9.02 -21.07 -25.95
C LYS A 187 7.58 -21.56 -26.11
N ASN A 188 7.34 -22.84 -25.80
CA ASN A 188 6.03 -23.46 -25.87
C ASN A 188 5.19 -23.26 -24.60
N THR A 189 5.80 -22.76 -23.52
CA THR A 189 5.10 -22.44 -22.27
C THR A 189 4.25 -21.17 -22.44
N THR A 190 3.38 -20.88 -21.47
CA THR A 190 2.40 -19.78 -21.60
C THR A 190 3.08 -18.42 -21.69
N TYR A 191 4.10 -18.23 -20.87
CA TYR A 191 4.88 -16.99 -20.83
C TYR A 191 6.21 -17.08 -21.59
N ARG A 192 6.42 -18.17 -22.33
CA ARG A 192 7.56 -18.38 -23.25
C ARG A 192 8.96 -18.39 -22.62
N CYS A 193 9.05 -18.29 -21.29
CA CYS A 193 10.29 -18.25 -20.52
C CYS A 193 10.35 -19.31 -19.42
N GLU A 194 9.28 -20.08 -19.24
CA GLU A 194 9.10 -20.93 -18.06
C GLU A 194 9.96 -22.20 -18.15
N ARG A 195 10.60 -22.58 -17.02
CA ARG A 195 11.48 -23.76 -16.93
C ARG A 195 11.01 -24.79 -15.90
N TYR A 196 9.73 -24.75 -15.51
CA TYR A 196 9.19 -25.65 -14.48
C TYR A 196 9.36 -27.13 -14.83
N PHE A 197 9.29 -27.51 -16.11
CA PHE A 197 9.46 -28.89 -16.52
C PHE A 197 10.85 -29.43 -16.19
N GLU A 198 11.90 -28.73 -16.64
CA GLU A 198 13.30 -29.06 -16.39
C GLU A 198 13.61 -29.11 -14.88
N LYS A 199 13.11 -28.13 -14.13
CA LYS A 199 13.33 -28.02 -12.68
C LYS A 199 12.61 -29.09 -11.86
N THR A 200 11.49 -29.61 -12.36
CA THR A 200 10.65 -30.55 -11.61
C THR A 200 10.90 -32.00 -11.97
N ILE A 201 11.17 -32.30 -13.24
CA ILE A 201 11.19 -33.68 -13.75
C ILE A 201 12.21 -34.55 -13.01
N ASN A 202 13.25 -33.98 -12.39
CA ASN A 202 14.29 -34.73 -11.70
C ASN A 202 14.17 -34.75 -10.17
N LEU A 203 13.15 -34.11 -9.61
CA LEU A 203 12.93 -34.13 -8.16
C LEU A 203 12.62 -35.55 -7.65
N PRO A 204 12.88 -35.82 -6.35
CA PRO A 204 12.42 -37.03 -5.69
C PRO A 204 10.88 -37.06 -5.59
N PRO A 205 10.27 -38.24 -5.33
CA PRO A 205 8.85 -38.32 -5.02
C PRO A 205 8.44 -37.34 -3.92
N GLY A 206 7.35 -36.60 -4.13
CA GLY A 206 6.89 -35.56 -3.20
C GLY A 206 7.69 -34.25 -3.23
N GLY A 207 8.78 -34.15 -4.01
CA GLY A 207 9.51 -32.90 -4.18
C GLY A 207 8.65 -31.87 -4.94
N ILE A 208 8.68 -30.62 -4.48
CA ILE A 208 7.90 -29.52 -5.06
C ILE A 208 8.86 -28.48 -5.63
N TYR A 209 8.57 -28.03 -6.84
CA TYR A 209 9.15 -26.83 -7.43
C TYR A 209 8.10 -25.72 -7.44
N VAL A 210 8.51 -24.52 -7.03
CA VAL A 210 7.72 -23.29 -7.13
C VAL A 210 8.49 -22.29 -7.98
N SER A 211 7.84 -21.73 -9.00
CA SER A 211 8.44 -20.66 -9.81
C SER A 211 8.25 -19.29 -9.16
N HIS A 212 9.07 -18.33 -9.53
CA HIS A 212 8.72 -16.92 -9.35
C HIS A 212 7.51 -16.55 -10.23
N LEU A 213 6.98 -15.33 -10.03
CA LEU A 213 5.91 -14.78 -10.87
C LEU A 213 6.37 -14.70 -12.33
N ASN A 214 5.62 -15.33 -13.23
CA ASN A 214 5.74 -15.15 -14.66
C ASN A 214 4.50 -14.43 -15.18
N SER A 215 4.70 -13.31 -15.86
CA SER A 215 3.62 -12.46 -16.37
C SER A 215 3.99 -11.87 -17.74
N PHE A 216 3.01 -11.33 -18.45
CA PHE A 216 3.31 -10.37 -19.51
C PHE A 216 3.40 -8.97 -18.93
N TYR A 217 4.50 -8.27 -19.21
CA TYR A 217 4.70 -6.91 -18.76
C TYR A 217 3.53 -6.00 -19.17
N VAL A 218 3.07 -5.18 -18.23
CA VAL A 218 2.01 -4.19 -18.44
C VAL A 218 2.64 -2.82 -18.38
N THR A 219 2.61 -2.09 -19.49
CA THR A 219 3.15 -0.74 -19.55
C THR A 219 2.23 0.26 -18.84
N ARG A 220 2.77 1.43 -18.49
CA ARG A 220 1.98 2.55 -17.97
C ARG A 220 0.81 2.94 -18.88
N GLN A 221 1.04 2.98 -20.19
CA GLN A 221 0.00 3.35 -21.15
C GLN A 221 -1.13 2.31 -21.20
N GLU A 222 -0.78 1.03 -21.17
CA GLU A 222 -1.78 -0.06 -21.15
C GLU A 222 -2.61 -0.06 -19.87
N GLN A 223 -1.99 0.17 -18.70
CA GLN A 223 -2.72 0.23 -17.44
C GLN A 223 -3.63 1.48 -17.37
N LEU A 224 -3.18 2.63 -17.87
CA LEU A 224 -3.97 3.86 -17.81
C LEU A 224 -5.09 3.90 -18.84
N GLN A 225 -4.85 3.39 -20.06
CA GLN A 225 -5.79 3.40 -21.18
C GLN A 225 -6.48 4.76 -21.36
N GLY A 226 -5.69 5.85 -21.30
CA GLY A 226 -6.19 7.23 -21.46
C GLY A 226 -6.71 7.90 -20.17
N ALA A 227 -6.79 7.18 -19.04
CA ALA A 227 -7.01 7.83 -17.74
C ALA A 227 -5.79 8.65 -17.33
N GLU A 228 -6.03 9.80 -16.68
CA GLU A 228 -4.94 10.66 -16.20
C GLU A 228 -4.20 10.05 -15.00
N ARG A 229 -4.94 9.33 -14.15
CA ARG A 229 -4.46 8.73 -12.90
C ARG A 229 -4.80 7.24 -12.84
N ILE A 230 -3.96 6.49 -12.14
CA ILE A 230 -4.14 5.04 -11.92
C ILE A 230 -5.42 4.75 -11.12
N ASP A 231 -5.72 5.65 -10.19
CA ASP A 231 -6.89 5.58 -9.32
C ASP A 231 -8.19 5.51 -10.15
N ASP A 232 -8.21 6.19 -11.31
CA ASP A 232 -9.36 6.29 -12.22
C ASP A 232 -9.32 5.26 -13.37
N ALA A 233 -8.19 4.56 -13.54
CA ALA A 233 -7.96 3.61 -14.62
C ALA A 233 -8.58 2.24 -14.31
N ILE A 234 -9.88 2.09 -14.59
CA ILE A 234 -10.66 0.87 -14.33
C ILE A 234 -10.65 -0.07 -15.52
N GLU A 235 -10.72 0.51 -16.72
CA GLU A 235 -10.83 -0.19 -18.00
C GLU A 235 -9.49 -0.68 -18.54
N GLY A 236 -8.37 -0.20 -17.97
CA GLY A 236 -7.03 -0.52 -18.41
C GLY A 236 -6.61 -1.97 -18.23
N LYS A 237 -5.50 -2.32 -18.87
CA LYS A 237 -4.92 -3.67 -18.83
C LYS A 237 -4.52 -4.05 -17.41
N ARG A 238 -4.83 -5.29 -17.04
CA ARG A 238 -4.45 -5.90 -15.76
C ARG A 238 -3.27 -6.83 -15.96
N VAL A 239 -2.50 -7.05 -14.90
CA VAL A 239 -1.46 -8.08 -14.90
C VAL A 239 -2.11 -9.44 -15.08
N ASP A 240 -1.62 -10.19 -16.05
CA ASP A 240 -1.95 -11.59 -16.24
C ASP A 240 -0.70 -12.42 -15.95
N GLY A 241 -0.67 -13.05 -14.77
CA GLY A 241 0.49 -13.74 -14.26
C GLY A 241 0.17 -15.07 -13.59
N VAL A 242 1.17 -15.93 -13.47
CA VAL A 242 1.10 -17.17 -12.68
C VAL A 242 2.33 -17.38 -11.81
N ILE A 243 2.12 -18.09 -10.73
CA ILE A 243 3.15 -18.81 -9.99
C ILE A 243 2.93 -20.31 -10.25
N ARG A 244 3.95 -21.00 -10.76
CA ARG A 244 3.87 -22.44 -11.07
C ARG A 244 4.28 -23.26 -9.86
N PHE A 245 3.41 -24.16 -9.46
CA PHE A 245 3.69 -25.22 -8.51
C PHE A 245 3.74 -26.53 -9.28
N SER A 246 4.79 -27.33 -9.16
CA SER A 246 4.89 -28.60 -9.87
C SER A 246 5.64 -29.66 -9.09
N THR A 247 5.23 -30.92 -9.27
CA THR A 247 5.83 -32.08 -8.60
C THR A 247 5.90 -33.27 -9.58
N PRO A 248 6.94 -34.13 -9.50
CA PRO A 248 7.02 -35.31 -10.34
C PRO A 248 6.01 -36.38 -9.90
N VAL A 249 5.40 -37.04 -10.88
CA VAL A 249 4.44 -38.12 -10.67
C VAL A 249 5.15 -39.47 -10.82
N TYR A 250 4.92 -40.36 -9.87
CA TYR A 250 5.44 -41.73 -9.90
C TYR A 250 4.28 -42.74 -9.98
N ARG A 251 4.54 -43.88 -10.62
CA ARG A 251 3.65 -45.05 -10.64
C ARG A 251 4.51 -46.29 -10.55
N ASN A 252 4.29 -47.12 -9.54
CA ASN A 252 5.05 -48.34 -9.28
C ASN A 252 6.58 -48.09 -9.25
N GLY A 253 7.02 -47.04 -8.54
CA GLY A 253 8.43 -46.64 -8.46
C GLY A 253 9.00 -45.98 -9.73
N LYS A 254 8.26 -45.98 -10.85
CA LYS A 254 8.70 -45.36 -12.11
C LYS A 254 8.10 -43.96 -12.25
N ARG A 255 8.96 -42.98 -12.53
CA ARG A 255 8.53 -41.62 -12.88
C ARG A 255 7.76 -41.65 -14.20
N ILE A 256 6.58 -41.05 -14.26
CA ILE A 256 5.73 -41.01 -15.47
C ILE A 256 5.53 -39.61 -16.06
N GLY A 257 5.94 -38.55 -15.35
CA GLY A 257 5.75 -37.18 -15.77
C GLY A 257 5.78 -36.20 -14.61
N ILE A 258 5.15 -35.04 -14.78
CA ILE A 258 4.92 -34.04 -13.73
C ILE A 258 3.46 -33.58 -13.76
N VAL A 259 2.96 -33.12 -12.61
CA VAL A 259 1.75 -32.30 -12.53
C VAL A 259 2.13 -30.85 -12.25
N VAL A 260 1.31 -29.93 -12.76
CA VAL A 260 1.56 -28.49 -12.67
C VAL A 260 0.26 -27.77 -12.32
N LEU A 261 0.32 -26.92 -11.31
CA LEU A 261 -0.67 -25.89 -11.00
C LEU A 261 -0.09 -24.52 -11.36
N GLY A 262 -0.85 -23.72 -12.10
CA GLY A 262 -0.59 -22.30 -12.30
C GLY A 262 -1.54 -21.50 -11.43
N LEU A 263 -1.06 -21.10 -10.24
CA LEU A 263 -1.77 -20.20 -9.34
C LEU A 263 -2.02 -18.88 -10.06
N ASP A 264 -3.28 -18.44 -10.10
CA ASP A 264 -3.63 -17.15 -10.67
C ASP A 264 -3.13 -16.03 -9.76
N HIS A 265 -2.26 -15.19 -10.29
CA HIS A 265 -1.56 -14.13 -9.54
C HIS A 265 -2.52 -13.16 -8.84
N ARG A 266 -3.75 -12.98 -9.35
CA ARG A 266 -4.75 -12.10 -8.74
C ARG A 266 -5.08 -12.49 -7.30
N HIS A 267 -5.08 -13.77 -6.95
CA HIS A 267 -5.31 -14.22 -5.57
C HIS A 267 -4.19 -13.78 -4.63
N LEU A 268 -2.95 -13.68 -5.12
CA LEU A 268 -1.84 -13.15 -4.32
C LEU A 268 -1.96 -11.63 -4.13
N MET A 269 -2.50 -10.91 -5.13
CA MET A 269 -2.73 -9.48 -5.03
C MET A 269 -3.75 -9.10 -3.95
N GLU A 270 -4.76 -9.94 -3.69
CA GLU A 270 -5.77 -9.69 -2.64
C GLU A 270 -5.16 -9.45 -1.25
N PHE A 271 -3.99 -10.03 -0.97
CA PHE A 271 -3.32 -9.87 0.33
C PHE A 271 -2.76 -8.46 0.56
N THR A 272 -2.52 -7.67 -0.49
CA THR A 272 -1.90 -6.33 -0.36
C THR A 272 -2.76 -5.22 -0.95
N GLN A 273 -3.46 -5.49 -2.06
CA GLN A 273 -4.17 -4.46 -2.83
C GLN A 273 -5.40 -3.88 -2.13
N HIS A 274 -5.79 -4.40 -0.96
CA HIS A 274 -6.89 -3.88 -0.16
C HIS A 274 -6.45 -3.20 1.13
N ILE A 275 -5.14 -3.22 1.41
CA ILE A 275 -4.57 -2.71 2.65
C ILE A 275 -4.22 -1.22 2.49
N GLN A 276 -4.72 -0.42 3.43
CA GLN A 276 -4.28 0.95 3.67
C GLN A 276 -3.57 1.00 5.02
N PRO A 277 -2.23 0.97 5.09
CA PRO A 277 -1.52 0.80 6.36
C PRO A 277 -1.88 1.83 7.46
N ILE A 278 -2.17 3.08 7.08
CA ILE A 278 -2.54 4.15 8.02
C ILE A 278 -4.04 4.08 8.41
N GLN A 279 -4.89 3.56 7.53
CA GLN A 279 -6.34 3.58 7.71
C GLN A 279 -6.89 2.15 7.82
N LYS A 280 -7.59 1.84 8.91
CA LYS A 280 -8.08 0.46 9.15
C LYS A 280 -9.16 -0.03 8.17
N LYS A 281 -9.66 0.80 7.26
CA LYS A 281 -10.70 0.44 6.29
C LYS A 281 -10.07 -0.16 5.04
N GLN A 282 -10.55 -1.33 4.63
CA GLN A 282 -10.16 -1.93 3.36
C GLN A 282 -10.83 -1.23 2.17
N VAL A 283 -10.15 -1.21 1.03
CA VAL A 283 -10.61 -0.59 -0.21
C VAL A 283 -10.41 -1.55 -1.37
N VAL A 284 -11.23 -1.46 -2.42
CA VAL A 284 -11.08 -2.31 -3.61
C VAL A 284 -9.74 -2.08 -4.33
N PHE A 285 -9.23 -0.84 -4.26
CA PHE A 285 -7.96 -0.44 -4.84
C PHE A 285 -7.46 0.85 -4.14
N PRO A 286 -6.25 0.88 -3.57
CA PRO A 286 -5.74 2.05 -2.87
C PRO A 286 -5.29 3.12 -3.85
N SER A 287 -5.41 4.38 -3.44
CA SER A 287 -4.81 5.49 -4.20
C SER A 287 -3.29 5.43 -4.06
N TYR A 288 -2.60 5.26 -5.18
CA TYR A 288 -1.13 5.30 -5.22
C TYR A 288 -0.59 6.64 -4.68
N TYR A 289 -1.25 7.75 -5.03
CA TYR A 289 -0.81 9.11 -4.70
C TYR A 289 -0.89 9.42 -3.21
N SER A 290 -1.67 8.65 -2.45
CA SER A 290 -1.74 8.81 -0.99
C SER A 290 -0.50 8.30 -0.25
N GLY A 291 0.32 7.46 -0.91
CA GLY A 291 1.40 6.71 -0.25
C GLY A 291 0.90 5.66 0.75
N ASN A 292 -0.42 5.49 0.89
CA ASN A 292 -1.06 4.64 1.87
C ASN A 292 -1.56 3.34 1.20
N TYR A 293 -0.62 2.50 0.82
CA TYR A 293 -0.86 1.21 0.16
C TYR A 293 0.18 0.17 0.59
N ALA A 294 -0.15 -1.11 0.46
CA ALA A 294 0.78 -2.21 0.66
C ALA A 294 1.21 -2.84 -0.68
N PHE A 295 2.35 -3.52 -0.67
CA PHE A 295 2.92 -4.25 -1.80
C PHE A 295 3.84 -5.35 -1.29
N MET A 296 4.27 -6.25 -2.17
CA MET A 296 5.02 -7.45 -1.81
C MET A 296 6.19 -7.67 -2.75
N PHE A 297 7.29 -8.17 -2.19
CA PHE A 297 8.47 -8.62 -2.93
C PHE A 297 8.58 -10.14 -2.91
N ASP A 298 9.17 -10.72 -3.96
CA ASP A 298 9.69 -12.09 -3.90
C ASP A 298 11.05 -12.14 -3.19
N ASP A 299 11.59 -13.36 -3.01
CA ASP A 299 12.88 -13.65 -2.41
C ASP A 299 14.08 -13.11 -3.21
N GLN A 300 13.85 -12.72 -4.47
CA GLN A 300 14.85 -12.10 -5.35
C GLN A 300 14.79 -10.57 -5.31
N GLY A 301 13.89 -9.98 -4.51
CA GLY A 301 13.71 -8.53 -4.39
C GLY A 301 12.89 -7.91 -5.51
N TRP A 302 12.20 -8.70 -6.33
CA TRP A 302 11.27 -8.17 -7.34
C TRP A 302 9.90 -7.91 -6.75
N ILE A 303 9.27 -6.81 -7.16
CA ILE A 303 7.90 -6.50 -6.79
C ILE A 303 6.97 -7.48 -7.50
N ILE A 304 6.17 -8.20 -6.73
CA ILE A 304 5.19 -9.17 -7.24
C ILE A 304 3.75 -8.71 -7.05
N THR A 305 3.45 -7.77 -6.16
CA THR A 305 2.11 -7.15 -6.07
C THR A 305 2.27 -5.66 -5.86
N HIS A 306 1.55 -4.83 -6.63
CA HIS A 306 1.63 -3.37 -6.51
C HIS A 306 0.47 -2.68 -7.25
N PRO A 307 0.02 -1.48 -6.82
CA PRO A 307 -0.99 -0.71 -7.55
C PRO A 307 -0.53 -0.24 -8.95
N LYS A 308 0.76 0.05 -9.13
CA LYS A 308 1.37 0.27 -10.45
C LYS A 308 1.79 -1.07 -11.04
N PHE A 309 1.13 -1.48 -12.11
CA PHE A 309 1.35 -2.77 -12.74
C PHE A 309 2.65 -2.81 -13.54
N TRP A 310 3.16 -1.66 -13.98
CA TRP A 310 4.46 -1.57 -14.66
C TRP A 310 5.67 -1.67 -13.73
N ASP A 311 5.45 -1.68 -12.41
CA ASP A 311 6.49 -1.96 -11.41
C ASP A 311 6.52 -3.46 -11.05
N ILE A 312 5.52 -4.24 -11.47
CA ILE A 312 5.46 -5.69 -11.26
C ILE A 312 6.35 -6.38 -12.29
N ARG A 313 7.05 -7.43 -11.81
CA ARG A 313 7.99 -8.27 -12.57
C ARG A 313 7.53 -8.71 -13.97
#